data_AF-A0A7Z9PYZ4-F1
#
_entry.id   AF-A0A7Z9PYZ4-F1
#
_cell.length_a   1.000
_cell.length_b   1.000
_cell.length_c   1.000
_cell.angle_alpha   90.00
_cell.angle_beta   90.00
_cell.angle_gamma   90.00
#
_symmetry.space_group_name_H-M   'P 1'
#
loop_
_entity.id
_entity.type
_entity.pdbx_description
1 polymer ?
#
loop_
_entity_poly.entity_id
_entity_poly.type
_entity_poly.pdbx_seq_one_letter_code
_entity_poly.pdbx_strand_id
1 'polypeptide(L)'
;MEPIVKPVSRPTVAHHHYAVKTVSVSKPKQSALETLQGDESDIRSIISPLALQTTERELAQGPYKEGEIIFRRRGNAEDSPLSFPITVLEEFEFAADGPESVTKSPIVRARIPRGVSTAEAITLLRQDPTVDYAEANMIFSLPENETFTPVADSDFQAHPARTPNDLDKRLWNLHNTGRRNGTAGADIQATSAWEITTGSRKHGPLVAVVDTGIDYKHPELAANMWLNPGEIINDGIDNDNNGVIDDVHGYNAVEDSGDPMDDHSHGSHCAGTIAAVGNNGRGIVGVNWEARMMAIKIFDSRGNTDTATILRGLRYAAKMGVDITNNSWGDSRPSEAIKEGFAAMPSTVHFAAAGNNR
;
A
#
# COMPACT_ATOMS: atom_id res chain seq x y z
N MET A 1 -45.35 -27.97 -0.38
CA MET A 1 -44.17 -27.96 0.50
C MET A 1 -43.41 -26.68 0.21
N GLU A 2 -43.61 -25.64 1.00
CA GLU A 2 -42.82 -24.41 0.95
C GLU A 2 -41.51 -24.61 1.73
N PRO A 3 -40.37 -24.04 1.28
CA PRO A 3 -39.15 -24.10 2.06
C PRO A 3 -39.12 -22.97 3.09
N ILE A 4 -39.01 -23.36 4.35
CA ILE A 4 -38.80 -22.47 5.50
C ILE A 4 -37.35 -21.94 5.43
N VAL A 5 -37.19 -20.65 5.13
CA VAL A 5 -35.92 -19.95 5.28
C VAL A 5 -35.84 -19.44 6.72
N LYS A 6 -34.93 -20.01 7.53
CA LYS A 6 -34.58 -19.43 8.83
C LYS A 6 -33.61 -18.26 8.61
N PRO A 7 -33.81 -17.10 9.26
CA PRO A 7 -32.86 -16.00 9.19
C PRO A 7 -31.62 -16.33 10.04
N VAL A 8 -30.43 -16.12 9.45
CA VAL A 8 -29.16 -16.15 10.17
C VAL A 8 -28.98 -14.79 10.85
N SER A 9 -28.98 -14.76 12.18
CA SER A 9 -28.66 -13.56 12.97
C SER A 9 -27.17 -13.24 12.82
N ARG A 10 -26.84 -12.05 12.31
CA ARG A 10 -25.47 -11.51 12.36
C ARG A 10 -25.15 -11.04 13.79
N PRO A 11 -23.92 -11.25 14.29
CA PRO A 11 -23.52 -10.69 15.57
C PRO A 11 -23.40 -9.17 15.47
N THR A 12 -24.00 -8.48 16.43
CA THR A 12 -23.85 -7.04 16.66
C THR A 12 -22.40 -6.72 17.00
N VAL A 13 -21.74 -5.90 16.17
CA VAL A 13 -20.46 -5.27 16.50
C VAL A 13 -20.74 -4.13 17.48
N ALA A 14 -20.08 -4.16 18.64
CA ALA A 14 -20.21 -3.13 19.65
C ALA A 14 -19.62 -1.81 19.15
N HIS A 15 -20.47 -0.78 19.11
CA HIS A 15 -20.13 0.60 18.79
C HIS A 15 -19.03 1.13 19.74
N HIS A 16 -17.82 1.33 19.22
CA HIS A 16 -16.87 2.24 19.86
C HIS A 16 -17.06 3.62 19.23
N HIS A 17 -17.69 4.51 19.99
CA HIS A 17 -17.74 5.93 19.65
C HIS A 17 -16.31 6.45 19.57
N TYR A 18 -15.87 6.90 18.40
CA TYR A 18 -14.68 7.74 18.27
C TYR A 18 -15.01 9.11 18.87
N ALA A 19 -14.96 9.20 20.20
CA ALA A 19 -14.70 10.46 20.84
C ALA A 19 -13.25 10.82 20.53
N VAL A 20 -13.01 12.05 20.07
CA VAL A 20 -11.71 12.70 20.17
C VAL A 20 -11.35 12.68 21.66
N LYS A 21 -10.63 11.64 22.11
CA LYS A 21 -9.89 11.72 23.35
C LYS A 21 -8.78 12.71 23.08
N THR A 22 -9.02 13.97 23.42
CA THR A 22 -7.95 14.76 24.03
C THR A 22 -7.46 13.93 25.20
N VAL A 23 -6.43 13.12 24.97
CA VAL A 23 -5.58 12.65 26.05
C VAL A 23 -5.04 13.94 26.63
N SER A 24 -5.60 14.33 27.76
CA SER A 24 -4.99 15.32 28.63
C SER A 24 -3.65 14.73 29.03
N VAL A 25 -2.62 15.02 28.23
CA VAL A 25 -1.23 14.91 28.64
C VAL A 25 -1.20 15.63 29.97
N SER A 26 -0.96 14.88 31.05
CA SER A 26 -0.70 15.49 32.34
C SER A 26 0.36 16.54 32.08
N LYS A 27 0.06 17.81 32.40
CA LYS A 27 1.01 18.92 32.21
C LYS A 27 2.37 18.40 32.63
N PRO A 28 3.40 18.42 31.76
CA PRO A 28 4.71 17.99 32.19
C PRO A 28 5.01 18.79 33.45
N LYS A 29 5.47 18.11 34.51
CA LYS A 29 6.03 18.83 35.65
C LYS A 29 6.98 19.87 35.05
N GLN A 30 6.75 21.13 35.37
CA GLN A 30 7.47 22.27 34.79
C GLN A 30 9.00 22.11 34.91
N SER A 31 9.47 21.22 35.79
CA SER A 31 10.87 20.81 35.96
C SER A 31 11.44 19.80 34.94
N ALA A 32 10.64 19.23 34.02
CA ALA A 32 11.13 18.30 32.98
C ALA A 32 11.22 18.96 31.59
N LEU A 33 10.59 20.12 31.42
CA LEU A 33 10.66 20.94 30.21
C LEU A 33 11.94 21.81 30.15
N GLU A 34 12.68 21.92 31.26
CA GLU A 34 13.87 22.77 31.38
C GLU A 34 15.20 22.00 31.37
N THR A 35 15.22 20.66 31.23
CA THR A 35 16.47 19.87 31.32
C THR A 35 16.86 19.13 30.04
N LEU A 36 16.19 19.40 28.91
CA LEU A 36 16.65 18.96 27.59
C LEU A 36 16.66 20.13 26.61
N GLN A 37 17.31 21.22 27.02
CA GLN A 37 18.16 21.98 26.10
C GLN A 37 19.48 21.22 25.91
N GLY A 38 19.39 19.91 25.67
CA GLY A 38 20.50 18.97 25.75
C GLY A 38 21.51 19.25 24.64
N ASP A 39 22.68 19.69 25.07
CA ASP A 39 23.92 19.77 24.30
C ASP A 39 24.14 18.41 23.57
N GLU A 40 24.55 18.43 22.29
CA GLU A 40 24.82 17.22 21.48
C GLU A 40 25.76 16.21 22.20
N SER A 41 26.50 16.67 23.21
CA SER A 41 27.39 15.89 24.06
C SER A 41 26.71 14.83 24.92
N ASP A 42 25.43 14.96 25.27
CA ASP A 42 24.78 14.06 26.25
C ASP A 42 24.28 12.75 25.62
N ILE A 43 23.70 12.78 24.42
CA ILE A 43 23.15 11.56 23.78
C ILE A 43 24.28 10.62 23.32
N ARG A 44 25.36 11.15 22.75
CA ARG A 44 26.50 10.33 22.31
C ARG A 44 27.23 9.66 23.48
N SER A 45 27.08 10.18 24.71
CA SER A 45 27.68 9.59 25.90
C SER A 45 27.02 8.26 26.33
N ILE A 46 25.75 8.05 25.95
CA ILE A 46 24.96 6.87 26.32
C ILE A 46 24.76 5.88 25.15
N ILE A 47 25.10 6.28 23.92
CA ILE A 47 25.03 5.41 22.75
C ILE A 47 26.37 4.68 22.54
N SER A 48 26.31 3.36 22.33
CA SER A 48 27.47 2.59 21.85
C SER A 48 27.97 3.14 20.49
N PRO A 49 29.24 3.59 20.38
CA PRO A 49 29.77 4.12 19.12
C PRO A 49 29.71 3.13 17.95
N LEU A 50 29.88 1.83 18.24
CA LEU A 50 29.76 0.77 17.24
C LEU A 50 28.32 0.58 16.76
N ALA A 51 27.34 0.72 17.67
CA ALA A 51 25.93 0.64 17.31
C ALA A 51 25.52 1.83 16.43
N LEU A 52 25.97 3.04 16.79
CA LEU A 52 25.73 4.24 16.00
C LEU A 52 26.32 4.11 14.59
N GLN A 53 27.59 3.69 14.49
CA GLN A 53 28.25 3.51 13.19
C GLN A 53 27.54 2.45 12.33
N THR A 54 26.99 1.40 12.93
CA THR A 54 26.18 0.40 12.22
C THR A 54 24.92 1.03 11.64
N THR A 55 24.16 1.77 12.45
CA THR A 55 22.95 2.48 12.01
C THR A 55 23.26 3.51 10.92
N GLU A 56 24.35 4.28 11.05
CA GLU A 56 24.77 5.25 10.02
C GLU A 56 25.07 4.57 8.67
N ARG A 57 25.70 3.39 8.69
CA ARG A 57 25.96 2.61 7.47
C ARG A 57 24.69 2.02 6.86
N GLU A 58 23.70 1.63 7.67
CA GLU A 58 22.39 1.20 7.18
C GLU A 58 21.67 2.37 6.47
N LEU A 59 21.64 3.53 7.10
CA LEU A 59 21.01 4.74 6.56
C LEU A 59 21.70 5.26 5.29
N ALA A 60 23.01 5.04 5.15
CA ALA A 60 23.76 5.44 3.96
C ALA A 60 23.38 4.64 2.69
N GLN A 61 22.60 3.56 2.80
CA GLN A 61 22.23 2.70 1.66
C GLN A 61 21.11 3.28 0.78
N GLY A 62 20.39 4.31 1.24
CA GLY A 62 19.34 4.92 0.44
C GLY A 62 18.67 6.11 1.12
N PRO A 63 17.78 6.82 0.41
CA PRO A 63 17.16 8.03 0.92
C PRO A 63 16.13 7.72 2.01
N TYR A 64 15.98 8.64 2.96
CA TYR A 64 14.98 8.61 4.02
C TYR A 64 14.60 10.05 4.42
N LYS A 65 13.49 10.22 5.12
CA LYS A 65 13.08 11.51 5.67
C LYS A 65 13.85 11.81 6.94
N GLU A 66 14.88 12.65 6.84
CA GLU A 66 15.65 13.12 8.00
C GLU A 66 14.72 13.71 9.06
N GLY A 67 14.93 13.32 10.31
CA GLY A 67 14.12 13.78 11.43
C GLY A 67 12.83 12.98 11.67
N GLU A 68 12.52 12.00 10.81
CA GLU A 68 11.37 11.11 10.97
C GLU A 68 11.79 9.64 11.10
N ILE A 69 11.17 8.96 12.06
CA ILE A 69 11.41 7.55 12.37
C ILE A 69 10.09 6.78 12.37
N ILE A 70 10.20 5.49 12.07
CA ILE A 70 9.14 4.50 12.22
C ILE A 70 9.58 3.51 13.30
N PHE A 71 8.73 3.26 14.29
CA PHE A 71 9.06 2.31 15.35
C PHE A 71 7.81 1.63 15.90
N ARG A 72 7.99 0.51 16.59
CA ARG A 72 6.93 -0.19 17.31
C ARG A 72 7.33 -0.39 18.77
N ARG A 73 6.40 -0.10 19.67
CA ARG A 73 6.54 -0.42 21.10
C ARG A 73 6.12 -1.85 21.37
N ARG A 74 6.69 -2.45 22.41
CA ARG A 74 6.18 -3.68 23.00
C ARG A 74 4.81 -3.44 23.61
N GLY A 75 3.86 -4.35 23.35
CA GLY A 75 2.45 -4.21 23.77
C GLY A 75 2.20 -3.99 25.26
N ASN A 76 3.13 -4.39 26.13
CA ASN A 76 3.02 -4.19 27.58
C ASN A 76 3.68 -2.89 28.07
N ALA A 77 4.22 -2.06 27.17
CA ALA A 77 5.04 -0.91 27.52
C ALA A 77 4.62 0.39 26.80
N GLU A 78 3.43 0.43 26.18
CA GLU A 78 2.91 1.64 25.50
C GLU A 78 2.89 2.87 26.40
N ASP A 79 2.53 2.71 27.67
CA ASP A 79 2.46 3.80 28.65
C ASP A 79 3.83 4.13 29.30
N SER A 80 4.87 3.35 29.01
CA SER A 80 6.18 3.59 29.61
C SER A 80 6.82 4.84 28.98
N PRO A 81 7.55 5.67 29.72
CA PRO A 81 8.29 6.77 29.09
C PRO A 81 9.38 6.20 28.17
N LEU A 82 9.55 6.80 26.99
CA LEU A 82 10.69 6.50 26.12
C LEU A 82 11.96 7.15 26.67
N SER A 83 13.10 6.62 26.25
CA SER A 83 14.42 7.09 26.66
C SER A 83 14.74 8.55 26.27
N PHE A 84 14.00 9.13 25.30
CA PHE A 84 14.10 10.52 24.90
C PHE A 84 12.74 11.03 24.37
N PRO A 85 12.48 12.34 24.40
CA PRO A 85 11.22 12.88 23.90
C PRO A 85 11.08 12.68 22.39
N ILE A 86 9.91 12.28 21.94
CA ILE A 86 9.54 12.22 20.52
C ILE A 86 8.17 12.86 20.34
N THR A 87 7.86 13.33 19.14
CA THR A 87 6.52 13.79 18.77
C THR A 87 5.87 12.76 17.87
N VAL A 88 4.85 12.06 18.34
CA VAL A 88 4.03 11.17 17.50
C VAL A 88 3.37 12.00 16.40
N LEU A 89 3.55 11.57 15.16
CA LEU A 89 2.92 12.18 13.98
C LEU A 89 1.71 11.37 13.53
N GLU A 90 1.81 10.05 13.58
CA GLU A 90 0.80 9.14 13.06
C GLU A 90 0.95 7.74 13.67
N GLU A 91 -0.16 7.04 13.86
CA GLU A 91 -0.22 5.66 14.37
C GLU A 91 -0.92 4.76 13.35
N PHE A 92 -0.32 3.61 13.07
CA PHE A 92 -0.84 2.59 12.16
C PHE A 92 -1.26 1.37 12.96
N GLU A 93 -2.57 1.26 13.15
CA GLU A 93 -3.23 0.09 13.69
C GLU A 93 -3.66 -0.83 12.54
N PHE A 94 -3.25 -2.08 12.61
CA PHE A 94 -3.72 -3.14 11.71
C PHE A 94 -4.62 -4.05 12.54
N ALA A 95 -5.92 -4.08 12.22
CA ALA A 95 -6.83 -5.02 12.83
C ALA A 95 -6.41 -6.44 12.40
N ALA A 96 -6.09 -7.31 13.35
CA ALA A 96 -5.77 -8.70 13.03
C ALA A 96 -7.03 -9.56 13.19
N ASP A 97 -7.34 -10.36 12.19
CA ASP A 97 -8.33 -11.43 12.33
C ASP A 97 -7.72 -12.56 13.19
N GLY A 98 -8.05 -12.61 14.48
CA GLY A 98 -7.71 -13.74 15.34
C GLY A 98 -7.46 -13.39 16.82
N PRO A 99 -7.45 -14.39 17.71
CA PRO A 99 -7.30 -14.19 19.16
C PRO A 99 -5.92 -13.65 19.60
N GLU A 100 -4.92 -13.60 18.71
CA GLU A 100 -3.63 -12.93 18.97
C GLU A 100 -3.68 -11.40 18.75
N SER A 101 -4.79 -10.86 18.25
CA SER A 101 -5.00 -9.44 17.88
C SER A 101 -5.06 -8.45 19.05
N VAL A 102 -5.03 -8.91 20.31
CA VAL A 102 -5.26 -8.04 21.48
C VAL A 102 -3.95 -7.50 22.09
N THR A 103 -2.78 -7.74 21.48
CA THR A 103 -1.49 -7.59 22.20
C THR A 103 -0.37 -6.83 21.50
N LYS A 104 -0.58 -6.26 20.30
CA LYS A 104 0.48 -5.50 19.61
C LYS A 104 0.15 -4.01 19.55
N SER A 105 1.12 -3.20 19.99
CA SER A 105 1.04 -1.74 19.89
C SER A 105 0.99 -1.27 18.44
N PRO A 106 0.45 -0.07 18.16
CA PRO A 106 0.50 0.49 16.82
C PRO A 106 1.96 0.67 16.35
N ILE A 107 2.13 0.64 15.03
CA ILE A 107 3.37 1.16 14.43
C ILE A 107 3.26 2.69 14.50
N VAL A 108 4.32 3.36 14.90
CA VAL A 108 4.32 4.80 15.13
C VAL A 108 5.28 5.47 14.16
N ARG A 109 4.78 6.48 13.45
CA ARG A 109 5.62 7.50 12.80
C ARG A 109 5.81 8.65 13.77
N ALA A 110 7.06 9.02 14.03
CA ALA A 110 7.37 10.11 14.94
C ALA A 110 8.45 11.05 14.40
N ARG A 111 8.40 12.29 14.89
CA ARG A 111 9.44 13.30 14.70
C ARG A 111 10.40 13.30 15.88
N ILE A 112 11.69 13.30 15.59
CA ILE A 112 12.75 13.38 16.59
C ILE A 112 13.02 14.84 17.00
N PRO A 113 13.57 15.09 18.20
CA PRO A 113 13.93 16.44 18.64
C PRO A 113 15.00 17.08 17.77
N ARG A 114 15.05 18.42 17.73
CA ARG A 114 16.17 19.14 17.09
C ARG A 114 17.48 18.79 17.79
N GLY A 115 18.56 18.66 17.02
CA GLY A 115 19.89 18.32 17.53
C GLY A 115 20.12 16.83 17.73
N VAL A 116 19.11 15.98 17.51
CA VAL A 116 19.26 14.52 17.46
C VAL A 116 19.22 14.09 16.00
N SER A 117 20.24 13.37 15.54
CA SER A 117 20.24 12.79 14.20
C SER A 117 19.31 11.57 14.13
N THR A 118 18.83 11.25 12.93
CA THR A 118 18.02 10.03 12.72
C THR A 118 18.76 8.76 13.15
N ALA A 119 20.08 8.69 12.91
CA ALA A 119 20.91 7.57 13.33
C ALA A 119 20.98 7.42 14.87
N GLU A 120 21.15 8.52 15.60
CA GLU A 120 21.17 8.50 17.06
C GLU A 120 19.83 8.06 17.63
N ALA A 121 18.73 8.61 17.12
CA ALA A 121 17.38 8.27 17.57
C ALA A 121 17.05 6.78 17.37
N ILE A 122 17.31 6.23 16.18
CA ILE A 122 17.10 4.80 15.88
C ILE A 122 17.97 3.94 16.79
N THR A 123 19.24 4.33 17.00
CA THR A 123 20.17 3.56 17.84
C THR A 123 19.71 3.52 19.29
N LEU A 124 19.23 4.64 19.83
CA LEU A 124 18.64 4.71 21.18
C LEU A 124 17.40 3.84 21.31
N LEU A 125 16.45 3.95 20.37
CA LEU A 125 15.22 3.17 20.44
C LEU A 125 15.49 1.67 20.32
N ARG A 126 16.44 1.23 19.50
CA ARG A 126 16.83 -0.18 19.41
C ARG A 126 17.46 -0.73 20.70
N GLN A 127 17.96 0.13 21.59
CA GLN A 127 18.47 -0.22 22.91
C GLN A 127 17.38 -0.15 24.00
N ASP A 128 16.26 0.50 23.73
CA ASP A 128 15.15 0.66 24.67
C ASP A 128 14.41 -0.69 24.82
N PRO A 129 14.32 -1.27 26.03
CA PRO A 129 13.66 -2.55 26.24
C PRO A 129 12.14 -2.51 26.01
N THR A 130 11.55 -1.33 25.83
CA THR A 130 10.13 -1.12 25.53
C THR A 130 9.82 -1.04 24.03
N VAL A 131 10.84 -1.16 23.18
CA VAL A 131 10.73 -1.07 21.71
C VAL A 131 11.00 -2.44 21.09
N ASP A 132 10.22 -2.80 20.07
CA ASP A 132 10.41 -4.02 19.27
C ASP A 132 11.38 -3.77 18.11
N TYR A 133 11.16 -2.68 17.37
CA TYR A 133 12.06 -2.21 16.33
C TYR A 133 11.95 -0.70 16.16
N ALA A 134 13.01 -0.11 15.60
CA ALA A 134 13.03 1.25 15.09
C ALA A 134 13.83 1.30 13.79
N GLU A 135 13.31 2.04 12.82
CA GLU A 135 13.85 2.22 11.47
C GLU A 135 13.57 3.64 10.98
N ALA A 136 14.20 4.05 9.87
CA ALA A 136 13.93 5.34 9.27
C ALA A 136 12.61 5.32 8.50
N ASN A 137 11.97 6.48 8.36
CA ASN A 137 10.94 6.65 7.33
C ASN A 137 11.62 6.71 5.96
N MET A 138 11.84 5.54 5.35
CA MET A 138 12.59 5.39 4.10
C MET A 138 11.82 5.98 2.93
N ILE A 139 12.53 6.57 1.97
CA ILE A 139 11.97 7.06 0.71
C ILE A 139 12.18 5.99 -0.36
N PHE A 140 11.15 5.76 -1.16
CA PHE A 140 11.14 4.86 -2.30
C PHE A 140 10.79 5.66 -3.55
N SER A 141 11.39 5.31 -4.68
CA SER A 141 11.15 5.97 -5.96
C SER A 141 11.00 4.95 -7.07
N LEU A 142 10.04 5.17 -7.96
CA LEU A 142 9.99 4.47 -9.24
C LEU A 142 11.11 5.00 -10.15
N PRO A 143 11.71 4.15 -11.01
CA PRO A 143 12.67 4.61 -12.00
C PRO A 143 12.02 5.66 -12.92
N GLU A 144 12.76 6.72 -13.24
CA GLU A 144 12.26 7.79 -14.12
C GLU A 144 11.82 7.22 -15.47
N ASN A 145 10.54 7.45 -15.79
CA ASN A 145 9.88 7.29 -17.09
C ASN A 145 10.73 6.62 -18.18
N GLU A 146 10.63 5.29 -18.29
CA GLU A 146 10.92 4.64 -19.57
C GLU A 146 9.91 5.19 -20.58
N THR A 147 10.36 6.16 -21.39
CA THR A 147 9.59 6.70 -22.48
C THR A 147 9.30 5.58 -23.48
N PHE A 148 8.11 4.97 -23.34
CA PHE A 148 7.68 3.95 -24.27
C PHE A 148 7.23 4.63 -25.56
N THR A 149 8.09 4.67 -26.57
CA THR A 149 7.69 5.08 -27.93
C THR A 149 6.62 4.13 -28.44
N PRO A 150 5.37 4.58 -28.67
CA PRO A 150 4.33 3.72 -29.19
C PRO A 150 4.72 3.29 -30.60
N VAL A 151 4.94 1.99 -30.82
CA VAL A 151 4.98 1.50 -32.20
C VAL A 151 3.53 1.35 -32.66
N ALA A 152 3.12 2.22 -33.58
CA ALA A 152 1.86 2.10 -34.27
C ALA A 152 1.90 0.83 -35.14
N ASP A 153 1.04 -0.13 -34.83
CA ASP A 153 0.78 -1.28 -35.70
C ASP A 153 -0.76 -1.39 -35.74
N SER A 154 -1.35 -0.80 -36.76
CA SER A 154 -2.80 -0.74 -36.96
C SER A 154 -3.24 -1.99 -37.71
N ASP A 155 -3.67 -3.05 -37.02
CA ASP A 155 -4.41 -4.15 -37.66
C ASP A 155 -5.14 -5.01 -36.61
N PHE A 156 -6.43 -4.72 -36.40
CA PHE A 156 -7.37 -5.63 -35.74
C PHE A 156 -7.90 -6.64 -36.77
N GLN A 157 -7.70 -7.93 -36.53
CA GLN A 157 -8.29 -9.02 -37.32
C GLN A 157 -9.07 -9.92 -36.39
N ALA A 158 -10.36 -10.11 -36.68
CA ALA A 158 -11.28 -10.90 -35.88
C ALA A 158 -11.07 -12.40 -36.09
N HIS A 159 -10.93 -13.17 -35.01
CA HIS A 159 -11.00 -14.64 -35.00
C HIS A 159 -11.63 -15.14 -33.68
N PRO A 160 -11.83 -16.46 -33.51
CA PRO A 160 -13.08 -17.17 -33.14
C PRO A 160 -13.64 -16.82 -31.74
N ALA A 161 -14.81 -17.38 -31.38
CA ALA A 161 -15.75 -16.97 -30.32
C ALA A 161 -15.24 -16.55 -28.91
N ARG A 162 -13.96 -16.75 -28.55
CA ARG A 162 -13.34 -16.26 -27.30
C ARG A 162 -11.91 -15.72 -27.44
N THR A 163 -11.46 -15.42 -28.66
CA THR A 163 -10.34 -14.47 -28.84
C THR A 163 -10.91 -13.06 -28.71
N PRO A 164 -10.37 -12.20 -27.81
CA PRO A 164 -10.85 -10.83 -27.67
C PRO A 164 -10.73 -10.10 -29.01
N ASN A 165 -11.77 -9.36 -29.41
CA ASN A 165 -11.75 -8.57 -30.65
C ASN A 165 -10.75 -7.39 -30.59
N ASP A 166 -10.17 -7.17 -29.42
CA ASP A 166 -9.22 -6.17 -28.96
C ASP A 166 -7.85 -6.79 -28.60
N LEU A 167 -7.61 -8.08 -28.92
CA LEU A 167 -6.30 -8.71 -28.73
C LEU A 167 -5.27 -8.15 -29.72
N ASP A 168 -4.56 -7.12 -29.30
CA ASP A 168 -3.49 -6.51 -30.08
C ASP A 168 -2.27 -7.46 -30.16
N LYS A 169 -1.69 -7.61 -31.36
CA LYS A 169 -0.50 -8.44 -31.63
C LYS A 169 0.75 -8.01 -30.85
N ARG A 170 0.75 -6.81 -30.26
CA ARG A 170 1.81 -6.28 -29.40
C ARG A 170 1.75 -6.88 -27.98
N LEU A 171 0.61 -7.42 -27.55
CA LEU A 171 0.42 -8.13 -26.27
C LEU A 171 0.98 -9.55 -26.33
N TRP A 172 2.26 -9.66 -26.71
CA TRP A 172 2.95 -10.93 -26.90
C TRP A 172 2.92 -11.79 -25.63
N ASN A 173 2.88 -11.17 -24.45
CA ASN A 173 2.79 -11.85 -23.16
C ASN A 173 1.49 -12.65 -23.02
N LEU A 174 0.40 -12.24 -23.69
CA LEU A 174 -0.89 -12.93 -23.69
C LEU A 174 -0.97 -13.98 -24.82
N HIS A 175 -0.39 -13.66 -25.98
CA HIS A 175 -0.34 -14.56 -27.14
C HIS A 175 0.85 -14.24 -28.04
N ASN A 176 1.85 -15.13 -28.05
CA ASN A 176 3.11 -14.94 -28.77
C ASN A 176 3.17 -15.78 -30.04
N THR A 177 3.05 -15.14 -31.20
CA THR A 177 3.16 -15.81 -32.51
C THR A 177 4.57 -15.80 -33.09
N GLY A 178 5.60 -15.46 -32.30
CA GLY A 178 7.00 -15.40 -32.74
C GLY A 178 7.39 -14.15 -33.54
N ARG A 179 6.64 -13.05 -33.42
CA ARG A 179 7.00 -11.79 -34.10
C ARG A 179 8.31 -11.23 -33.54
N ARG A 180 9.04 -10.46 -34.38
CA ARG A 180 10.31 -9.79 -34.01
C ARG A 180 11.37 -10.73 -33.41
N ASN A 181 11.54 -11.92 -33.99
CA ASN A 181 12.45 -12.96 -33.52
C ASN A 181 12.15 -13.47 -32.10
N GLY A 182 10.91 -13.31 -31.62
CA GLY A 182 10.43 -13.97 -30.40
C GLY A 182 10.21 -15.47 -30.61
N THR A 183 10.17 -16.22 -29.51
CA THR A 183 9.85 -17.65 -29.52
C THR A 183 8.33 -17.82 -29.50
N ALA A 184 7.74 -18.38 -30.57
CA ALA A 184 6.31 -18.66 -30.61
C ALA A 184 5.88 -19.59 -29.46
N GLY A 185 4.75 -19.29 -28.82
CA GLY A 185 4.23 -20.01 -27.65
C GLY A 185 4.94 -19.71 -26.34
N ALA A 186 5.94 -18.82 -26.32
CA ALA A 186 6.48 -18.27 -25.07
C ALA A 186 5.60 -17.12 -24.57
N ASP A 187 4.45 -17.48 -24.00
CA ASP A 187 3.43 -16.60 -23.42
C ASP A 187 2.74 -17.29 -22.23
N ILE A 188 1.78 -16.61 -21.59
CA ILE A 188 1.04 -17.17 -20.45
C ILE A 188 -0.13 -18.07 -20.85
N GLN A 189 -0.30 -18.36 -22.14
CA GLN A 189 -1.42 -19.11 -22.70
C GLN A 189 -2.80 -18.50 -22.37
N ALA A 190 -2.91 -17.16 -22.40
CA ALA A 190 -4.12 -16.44 -22.01
C ALA A 190 -5.34 -16.85 -22.84
N THR A 191 -5.16 -17.05 -24.15
CA THR A 191 -6.25 -17.48 -25.05
C THR A 191 -6.86 -18.82 -24.64
N SER A 192 -6.03 -19.76 -24.16
CA SER A 192 -6.50 -21.05 -23.65
C SER A 192 -7.22 -20.90 -22.31
N ALA A 193 -6.76 -19.99 -21.45
CA ALA A 193 -7.41 -19.70 -20.17
C ALA A 193 -8.79 -19.04 -20.35
N TRP A 194 -8.95 -18.16 -21.35
CA TRP A 194 -10.23 -17.50 -21.66
C TRP A 194 -11.32 -18.45 -22.19
N GLU A 195 -10.94 -19.64 -22.66
CA GLU A 195 -11.89 -20.72 -22.93
C GLU A 195 -12.51 -21.30 -21.64
N ILE A 196 -11.91 -21.04 -20.48
CA ILE A 196 -12.43 -21.44 -19.16
C ILE A 196 -13.11 -20.25 -18.47
N THR A 197 -12.41 -19.12 -18.35
CA THR A 197 -12.93 -17.91 -17.68
C THR A 197 -12.22 -16.66 -18.19
N THR A 198 -12.95 -15.55 -18.24
CA THR A 198 -12.42 -14.20 -18.55
C THR A 198 -12.48 -13.27 -17.33
N GLY A 199 -12.75 -13.83 -16.14
CA GLY A 199 -12.96 -13.08 -14.91
C GLY A 199 -14.44 -12.81 -14.60
N SER A 200 -14.69 -12.01 -13.57
CA SER A 200 -16.04 -11.58 -13.18
C SER A 200 -16.02 -10.29 -12.36
N ARG A 201 -16.80 -9.29 -12.77
CA ARG A 201 -17.03 -8.07 -11.97
C ARG A 201 -17.86 -8.29 -10.71
N LYS A 202 -18.59 -9.41 -10.64
CA LYS A 202 -19.56 -9.68 -9.56
C LYS A 202 -19.02 -10.63 -8.51
N HIS A 203 -18.29 -11.65 -8.94
CA HIS A 203 -17.83 -12.74 -8.08
C HIS A 203 -16.32 -12.97 -8.13
N GLY A 204 -15.60 -12.15 -8.91
CA GLY A 204 -14.15 -12.19 -8.95
C GLY A 204 -13.51 -11.63 -7.68
N PRO A 205 -12.22 -11.93 -7.47
CA PRO A 205 -11.45 -11.36 -6.38
C PRO A 205 -11.36 -9.84 -6.52
N LEU A 206 -11.32 -9.14 -5.38
CA LEU A 206 -10.97 -7.74 -5.30
C LEU A 206 -9.45 -7.60 -5.38
N VAL A 207 -8.97 -6.99 -6.46
CA VAL A 207 -7.55 -6.80 -6.74
C VAL A 207 -7.17 -5.35 -6.46
N ALA A 208 -6.32 -5.13 -5.45
CA ALA A 208 -5.77 -3.81 -5.16
C ALA A 208 -4.47 -3.58 -5.94
N VAL A 209 -4.42 -2.50 -6.71
CA VAL A 209 -3.18 -1.99 -7.31
C VAL A 209 -2.62 -0.94 -6.35
N VAL A 210 -1.58 -1.33 -5.61
CA VAL A 210 -0.89 -0.47 -4.64
C VAL A 210 0.25 0.22 -5.35
N ASP A 211 0.01 1.42 -5.88
CA ASP A 211 0.92 2.07 -6.86
C ASP A 211 0.73 3.61 -6.91
N THR A 212 0.83 4.23 -8.08
CA THR A 212 0.65 5.67 -8.35
C THR A 212 -0.82 6.08 -8.48
N GLY A 213 -1.75 5.14 -8.31
CA GLY A 213 -3.19 5.33 -8.56
C GLY A 213 -3.66 4.59 -9.80
N ILE A 214 -4.93 4.79 -10.17
CA ILE A 214 -5.47 4.33 -11.46
C ILE A 214 -6.28 5.48 -12.06
N ASP A 215 -6.11 5.75 -13.36
CA ASP A 215 -7.09 6.53 -14.13
C ASP A 215 -8.38 5.72 -14.27
N TYR A 216 -9.21 5.81 -13.24
CA TYR A 216 -10.50 5.13 -13.17
C TYR A 216 -11.52 5.67 -14.20
N LYS A 217 -11.19 6.75 -14.92
CA LYS A 217 -11.99 7.30 -16.03
C LYS A 217 -11.53 6.77 -17.39
N HIS A 218 -10.39 6.08 -17.46
CA HIS A 218 -9.88 5.51 -18.70
C HIS A 218 -10.91 4.54 -19.31
N PRO A 219 -11.24 4.64 -20.61
CA PRO A 219 -12.29 3.83 -21.23
C PRO A 219 -12.01 2.32 -21.18
N GLU A 220 -10.75 1.93 -21.08
CA GLU A 220 -10.32 0.52 -20.93
C GLU A 220 -10.31 0.02 -19.49
N LEU A 221 -10.49 0.88 -18.48
CA LEU A 221 -10.40 0.48 -17.08
C LEU A 221 -11.69 0.75 -16.31
N ALA A 222 -12.44 1.79 -16.67
CA ALA A 222 -13.59 2.29 -15.91
C ALA A 222 -14.62 1.20 -15.57
N ALA A 223 -14.92 0.29 -16.50
CA ALA A 223 -15.89 -0.78 -16.25
C ALA A 223 -15.38 -1.87 -15.29
N ASN A 224 -14.07 -1.98 -15.07
CA ASN A 224 -13.43 -2.93 -14.17
C ASN A 224 -13.02 -2.31 -12.83
N MET A 225 -13.24 -1.01 -12.64
CA MET A 225 -13.03 -0.37 -11.35
C MET A 225 -14.06 -0.85 -10.34
N TRP A 226 -13.58 -1.25 -9.18
CA TRP A 226 -14.40 -1.52 -8.03
C TRP A 226 -15.09 -0.24 -7.59
N LEU A 227 -16.34 -0.39 -7.15
CA LEU A 227 -17.14 0.65 -6.55
C LEU A 227 -17.31 0.30 -5.08
N ASN A 228 -16.94 1.21 -4.18
CA ASN A 228 -17.19 1.01 -2.76
C ASN A 228 -18.71 0.91 -2.52
N PRO A 229 -19.26 -0.27 -2.14
CA PRO A 229 -20.70 -0.41 -1.91
C PRO A 229 -21.17 0.30 -0.64
N GLY A 230 -20.24 0.74 0.21
CA GLY A 230 -20.49 1.50 1.42
C GLY A 230 -20.61 3.00 1.20
N GLU A 231 -20.18 3.52 0.05
CA GLU A 231 -20.14 4.95 -0.24
C GLU A 231 -21.31 5.47 -1.07
N ILE A 232 -21.74 6.70 -0.75
CA ILE A 232 -22.62 7.50 -1.60
C ILE A 232 -21.73 8.45 -2.39
N ILE A 233 -21.68 8.25 -3.71
CA ILE A 233 -20.75 8.96 -4.59
C ILE A 233 -20.88 10.49 -4.47
N ASN A 234 -19.79 11.14 -4.04
CA ASN A 234 -19.59 12.59 -4.01
C ASN A 234 -20.56 13.35 -3.09
N ASP A 235 -20.93 12.77 -1.95
CA ASP A 235 -21.73 13.47 -0.95
C ASP A 235 -20.89 14.16 0.14
N GLY A 236 -19.57 13.95 0.13
CA GLY A 236 -18.62 14.55 1.06
C GLY A 236 -18.65 13.91 2.45
N ILE A 237 -19.21 12.70 2.57
CA ILE A 237 -19.35 11.96 3.82
C ILE A 237 -18.57 10.64 3.72
N ASP A 238 -17.98 10.21 4.84
CA ASP A 238 -17.48 8.85 5.03
C ASP A 238 -18.67 7.99 5.46
N ASN A 239 -19.34 7.37 4.48
CA ASN A 239 -20.64 6.74 4.63
C ASN A 239 -20.55 5.34 5.26
N ASP A 240 -19.42 4.67 5.03
CA ASP A 240 -19.13 3.35 5.59
C ASP A 240 -18.30 3.41 6.89
N ASN A 241 -17.96 4.61 7.34
CA ASN A 241 -17.15 4.89 8.52
C ASN A 241 -15.77 4.23 8.45
N ASN A 242 -15.21 4.14 7.24
CA ASN A 242 -13.88 3.58 7.04
C ASN A 242 -12.75 4.61 7.27
N GLY A 243 -13.08 5.85 7.58
CA GLY A 243 -12.13 6.93 7.87
C GLY A 243 -11.64 7.67 6.63
N VAL A 244 -12.15 7.34 5.44
CA VAL A 244 -11.86 8.02 4.18
C VAL A 244 -13.16 8.48 3.56
N ILE A 245 -13.29 9.79 3.34
CA ILE A 245 -14.46 10.38 2.70
C ILE A 245 -14.43 10.06 1.20
N ASP A 246 -15.57 9.64 0.64
CA ASP A 246 -15.79 9.46 -0.81
C ASP A 246 -14.74 8.56 -1.49
N ASP A 247 -14.31 7.46 -0.86
CA ASP A 247 -13.33 6.50 -1.39
C ASP A 247 -13.92 5.52 -2.43
N VAL A 248 -14.65 6.09 -3.39
CA VAL A 248 -15.50 5.41 -4.37
C VAL A 248 -14.75 4.32 -5.17
N HIS A 249 -13.48 4.57 -5.51
CA HIS A 249 -12.64 3.66 -6.30
C HIS A 249 -11.38 3.20 -5.56
N GLY A 250 -11.27 3.53 -4.28
CA GLY A 250 -10.11 3.27 -3.43
C GLY A 250 -9.56 4.54 -2.81
N TYR A 251 -8.27 4.53 -2.45
CA TYR A 251 -7.69 5.48 -1.50
C TYR A 251 -6.37 6.07 -2.00
N ASN A 252 -6.19 7.36 -1.76
CA ASN A 252 -4.95 8.08 -1.97
C ASN A 252 -4.24 8.32 -0.63
N ALA A 253 -3.27 7.46 -0.35
CA ALA A 253 -2.46 7.52 0.85
C ALA A 253 -1.48 8.71 0.87
N VAL A 254 -1.17 9.30 -0.28
CA VAL A 254 -0.27 10.48 -0.39
C VAL A 254 -0.96 11.72 0.19
N GLU A 255 -2.25 11.89 -0.14
CA GLU A 255 -3.06 13.05 0.27
C GLU A 255 -4.04 12.75 1.40
N ASP A 256 -4.14 11.49 1.81
CA ASP A 256 -5.13 11.00 2.78
C ASP A 256 -6.58 11.31 2.35
N SER A 257 -6.94 10.88 1.12
CA SER A 257 -8.21 11.20 0.48
C SER A 257 -8.80 10.02 -0.31
N GLY A 258 -10.10 10.09 -0.62
CA GLY A 258 -10.82 9.08 -1.41
C GLY A 258 -10.60 9.13 -2.93
N ASP A 259 -9.68 9.97 -3.43
CA ASP A 259 -9.42 10.12 -4.87
C ASP A 259 -8.06 9.53 -5.30
N PRO A 260 -8.01 8.25 -5.70
CA PRO A 260 -6.79 7.56 -6.12
C PRO A 260 -6.47 7.77 -7.61
N MET A 261 -6.85 8.91 -8.19
CA MET A 261 -6.55 9.23 -9.59
C MET A 261 -5.05 9.16 -9.86
N ASP A 262 -4.69 8.49 -10.96
CA ASP A 262 -3.31 8.40 -11.40
C ASP A 262 -2.87 9.68 -12.11
N ASP A 263 -1.82 10.30 -11.57
CA ASP A 263 -1.16 11.48 -12.12
C ASP A 263 0.30 11.19 -12.54
N HIS A 264 0.68 9.91 -12.61
CA HIS A 264 1.99 9.45 -13.07
C HIS A 264 1.93 8.52 -14.29
N SER A 265 0.98 7.57 -14.34
CA SER A 265 0.72 6.51 -15.35
C SER A 265 1.14 5.08 -14.99
N HIS A 266 2.01 4.89 -13.98
CA HIS A 266 2.59 3.56 -13.71
C HIS A 266 1.53 2.57 -13.22
N GLY A 267 0.65 3.02 -12.32
CA GLY A 267 -0.42 2.22 -11.76
C GLY A 267 -1.51 1.92 -12.77
N SER A 268 -1.85 2.88 -13.64
CA SER A 268 -2.77 2.65 -14.76
C SER A 268 -2.23 1.62 -15.77
N HIS A 269 -0.92 1.62 -16.02
CA HIS A 269 -0.28 0.62 -16.89
C HIS A 269 -0.33 -0.79 -16.26
N CYS A 270 -0.02 -0.90 -14.96
CA CYS A 270 -0.20 -2.14 -14.21
C CYS A 270 -1.66 -2.62 -14.23
N ALA A 271 -2.62 -1.72 -13.99
CA ALA A 271 -4.05 -2.00 -14.02
C ALA A 271 -4.51 -2.49 -15.40
N GLY A 272 -4.03 -1.90 -16.50
CA GLY A 272 -4.35 -2.34 -17.86
C GLY A 272 -3.83 -3.75 -18.16
N THR A 273 -2.65 -4.09 -17.67
CA THR A 273 -2.09 -5.45 -17.81
C THR A 273 -2.97 -6.47 -17.05
N ILE A 274 -3.42 -6.12 -15.85
CA ILE A 274 -4.27 -6.99 -15.03
C ILE A 274 -5.66 -7.13 -15.64
N ALA A 275 -6.30 -6.01 -15.98
CA ALA A 275 -7.71 -5.98 -16.34
C ALA A 275 -8.16 -4.79 -17.19
N ALA A 276 -7.45 -4.48 -18.29
CA ALA A 276 -8.10 -3.76 -19.38
C ALA A 276 -9.33 -4.55 -19.87
N VAL A 277 -10.44 -3.85 -20.09
CA VAL A 277 -11.75 -4.43 -20.41
C VAL A 277 -11.68 -5.17 -21.74
N GLY A 278 -11.83 -6.50 -21.69
CA GLY A 278 -11.77 -7.33 -22.90
C GLY A 278 -13.04 -7.32 -23.74
N ASN A 279 -12.87 -7.60 -25.03
CA ASN A 279 -13.90 -7.76 -26.05
C ASN A 279 -14.79 -6.53 -26.26
N ASN A 280 -14.23 -5.35 -26.06
CA ASN A 280 -14.94 -4.07 -26.20
C ASN A 280 -14.63 -3.33 -27.52
N GLY A 281 -13.81 -3.94 -28.40
CA GLY A 281 -13.48 -3.47 -29.74
C GLY A 281 -12.54 -2.26 -29.81
N ARG A 282 -11.79 -1.95 -28.76
CA ARG A 282 -10.91 -0.79 -28.67
C ARG A 282 -9.65 -1.14 -27.86
N GLY A 283 -8.64 -0.28 -27.92
CA GLY A 283 -7.46 -0.32 -27.06
C GLY A 283 -6.77 -1.69 -26.95
N ILE A 284 -6.75 -2.24 -25.74
CA ILE A 284 -6.04 -3.47 -25.36
C ILE A 284 -6.90 -4.32 -24.41
N VAL A 285 -6.50 -5.57 -24.19
CA VAL A 285 -7.14 -6.48 -23.24
C VAL A 285 -6.18 -6.85 -22.11
N GLY A 286 -6.70 -6.89 -20.88
CA GLY A 286 -5.97 -7.38 -19.71
C GLY A 286 -6.08 -8.90 -19.58
N VAL A 287 -5.33 -9.48 -18.64
CA VAL A 287 -5.47 -10.92 -18.32
C VAL A 287 -6.92 -11.25 -17.90
N ASN A 288 -7.57 -10.37 -17.15
CA ASN A 288 -8.98 -10.48 -16.75
C ASN A 288 -9.82 -9.45 -17.50
N TRP A 289 -10.72 -9.88 -18.38
CA TRP A 289 -11.58 -8.96 -19.14
C TRP A 289 -12.60 -8.28 -18.23
N GLU A 290 -13.03 -9.01 -17.20
CA GLU A 290 -13.98 -8.58 -16.19
C GLU A 290 -13.34 -8.72 -14.81
N ALA A 291 -13.12 -7.60 -14.12
CA ALA A 291 -12.44 -7.61 -12.82
C ALA A 291 -13.05 -6.61 -11.84
N ARG A 292 -12.57 -6.67 -10.60
CA ARG A 292 -12.85 -5.69 -9.54
C ARG A 292 -11.51 -5.10 -9.11
N MET A 293 -11.14 -3.96 -9.66
CA MET A 293 -9.87 -3.28 -9.36
C MET A 293 -10.08 -2.15 -8.35
N MET A 294 -9.34 -2.17 -7.25
CA MET A 294 -9.26 -1.07 -6.29
C MET A 294 -7.92 -0.35 -6.49
N ALA A 295 -7.95 0.98 -6.53
CA ALA A 295 -6.73 1.78 -6.62
C ALA A 295 -6.27 2.19 -5.22
N ILE A 296 -5.01 1.91 -4.87
CA ILE A 296 -4.39 2.41 -3.64
C ILE A 296 -3.16 3.22 -4.05
N LYS A 297 -3.30 4.54 -4.10
CA LYS A 297 -2.25 5.46 -4.51
C LYS A 297 -1.31 5.73 -3.34
N ILE A 298 -0.10 5.17 -3.41
CA ILE A 298 0.99 5.38 -2.46
C ILE A 298 2.12 6.24 -3.04
N PHE A 299 2.24 6.38 -4.35
CA PHE A 299 3.26 7.21 -5.00
C PHE A 299 2.69 8.53 -5.50
N ASP A 300 3.45 9.62 -5.35
CA ASP A 300 3.11 10.94 -5.90
C ASP A 300 3.30 11.02 -7.43
N SER A 301 2.95 12.16 -8.03
CA SER A 301 3.11 12.43 -9.47
C SER A 301 4.55 12.35 -9.99
N ARG A 302 5.53 12.30 -9.09
CA ARG A 302 6.96 12.14 -9.42
C ARG A 302 7.47 10.74 -9.14
N GLY A 303 6.57 9.81 -8.80
CA GLY A 303 6.91 8.43 -8.51
C GLY A 303 7.63 8.25 -7.19
N ASN A 304 7.44 9.15 -6.20
CA ASN A 304 8.05 9.04 -4.88
C ASN A 304 7.02 8.64 -3.81
N THR A 305 7.47 7.86 -2.83
CA THR A 305 6.70 7.52 -1.62
C THR A 305 7.63 7.39 -0.42
N ASP A 306 7.05 7.18 0.76
CA ASP A 306 7.78 6.85 1.97
C ASP A 306 7.15 5.68 2.73
N THR A 307 7.89 5.10 3.70
CA THR A 307 7.41 3.98 4.53
C THR A 307 6.06 4.30 5.15
N ALA A 308 5.87 5.50 5.70
CA ALA A 308 4.60 5.89 6.33
C ALA A 308 3.41 5.85 5.35
N THR A 309 3.60 6.33 4.13
CA THR A 309 2.58 6.36 3.08
C THR A 309 2.24 4.95 2.58
N ILE A 310 3.26 4.08 2.45
CA ILE A 310 3.07 2.66 2.20
C ILE A 310 2.22 2.02 3.31
N LEU A 311 2.51 2.31 4.59
CA LEU A 311 1.76 1.79 5.72
C LEU A 311 0.29 2.24 5.72
N ARG A 312 -0.01 3.50 5.36
CA ARG A 312 -1.41 3.95 5.16
C ARG A 312 -2.12 3.12 4.10
N GLY A 313 -1.48 2.92 2.94
CA GLY A 313 -2.04 2.13 1.85
C GLY A 313 -2.30 0.68 2.24
N LEU A 314 -1.35 0.02 2.92
CA LEU A 314 -1.52 -1.34 3.41
C LEU A 314 -2.60 -1.44 4.49
N ARG A 315 -2.70 -0.45 5.38
CA ARG A 315 -3.76 -0.38 6.41
C ARG A 315 -5.14 -0.29 5.75
N TYR A 316 -5.27 0.56 4.73
CA TYR A 316 -6.52 0.66 3.96
C TYR A 316 -6.84 -0.66 3.24
N ALA A 317 -5.86 -1.28 2.57
CA ALA A 317 -6.03 -2.60 1.93
C ALA A 317 -6.55 -3.66 2.92
N ALA A 318 -5.97 -3.70 4.12
CA ALA A 318 -6.39 -4.62 5.19
C ALA A 318 -7.83 -4.33 5.63
N LYS A 319 -8.17 -3.05 5.83
CA LYS A 319 -9.51 -2.63 6.23
C LYS A 319 -10.57 -2.99 5.20
N MET A 320 -10.25 -2.90 3.92
CA MET A 320 -11.17 -3.22 2.84
C MET A 320 -11.25 -4.72 2.51
N GLY A 321 -10.40 -5.55 3.13
CA GLY A 321 -10.43 -7.00 2.95
C GLY A 321 -10.14 -7.43 1.51
N VAL A 322 -9.10 -6.85 0.89
CA VAL A 322 -8.73 -7.16 -0.51
C VAL A 322 -8.22 -8.60 -0.63
N ASP A 323 -8.58 -9.28 -1.73
CA ASP A 323 -8.18 -10.67 -1.95
C ASP A 323 -6.73 -10.77 -2.49
N ILE A 324 -6.32 -9.78 -3.30
CA ILE A 324 -5.04 -9.74 -3.98
C ILE A 324 -4.46 -8.33 -3.90
N THR A 325 -3.15 -8.19 -3.66
CA THR A 325 -2.42 -6.94 -3.92
C THR A 325 -1.38 -7.11 -5.02
N ASN A 326 -1.29 -6.14 -5.91
CA ASN A 326 -0.21 -5.99 -6.88
C ASN A 326 0.73 -4.85 -6.44
N ASN A 327 2.01 -5.18 -6.25
CA ASN A 327 3.03 -4.27 -5.73
C ASN A 327 4.19 -4.20 -6.73
N SER A 328 4.08 -3.32 -7.72
CA SER A 328 5.07 -3.13 -8.79
C SER A 328 6.17 -2.14 -8.40
N TRP A 329 6.64 -2.27 -7.16
CA TRP A 329 7.64 -1.42 -6.53
C TRP A 329 8.45 -2.24 -5.53
N GLY A 330 9.59 -1.71 -5.09
CA GLY A 330 10.42 -2.38 -4.10
C GLY A 330 11.72 -1.64 -3.85
N ASP A 331 12.43 -2.09 -2.81
CA ASP A 331 13.76 -1.64 -2.42
C ASP A 331 14.52 -2.84 -1.83
N SER A 332 15.85 -2.78 -1.80
CA SER A 332 16.67 -3.85 -1.21
C SER A 332 16.80 -3.72 0.31
N ARG A 333 16.51 -2.55 0.89
CA ARG A 333 16.54 -2.30 2.33
C ARG A 333 15.34 -2.96 3.01
N PRO A 334 15.54 -3.75 4.07
CA PRO A 334 14.45 -4.35 4.81
C PRO A 334 13.67 -3.30 5.61
N SER A 335 12.37 -3.53 5.79
CA SER A 335 11.48 -2.78 6.69
C SER A 335 10.63 -3.76 7.49
N GLU A 336 10.77 -3.75 8.82
CA GLU A 336 9.90 -4.56 9.68
C GLU A 336 8.48 -4.01 9.67
N ALA A 337 8.31 -2.70 9.55
CA ALA A 337 6.99 -2.08 9.48
C ALA A 337 6.19 -2.51 8.23
N ILE A 338 6.80 -2.45 7.04
CA ILE A 338 6.14 -2.87 5.78
C ILE A 338 5.85 -4.37 5.82
N LYS A 339 6.79 -5.18 6.31
CA LYS A 339 6.61 -6.63 6.51
C LYS A 339 5.40 -6.93 7.40
N GLU A 340 5.25 -6.21 8.50
CA GLU A 340 4.08 -6.34 9.38
C GLU A 340 2.78 -5.88 8.71
N GLY A 341 2.82 -4.82 7.90
CA GLY A 341 1.67 -4.36 7.14
C GLY A 341 1.14 -5.42 6.17
N PHE A 342 2.01 -6.15 5.49
CA PHE A 342 1.61 -7.32 4.68
C PHE A 342 1.15 -8.49 5.55
N ALA A 343 1.87 -8.81 6.62
CA ALA A 343 1.52 -9.93 7.50
C ALA A 343 0.17 -9.75 8.22
N ALA A 344 -0.33 -8.51 8.31
CA ALA A 344 -1.67 -8.21 8.82
C ALA A 344 -2.81 -8.67 7.90
N MET A 345 -2.51 -9.08 6.67
CA MET A 345 -3.48 -9.56 5.69
C MET A 345 -3.24 -11.04 5.33
N PRO A 346 -3.33 -11.98 6.29
CA PRO A 346 -2.90 -13.37 6.08
C PRO A 346 -3.75 -14.16 5.06
N SER A 347 -4.94 -13.66 4.72
CA SER A 347 -5.82 -14.26 3.70
C SER A 347 -5.64 -13.65 2.31
N THR A 348 -4.81 -12.60 2.18
CA THR A 348 -4.57 -11.88 0.92
C THR A 348 -3.34 -12.46 0.22
N VAL A 349 -3.41 -12.61 -1.10
CA VAL A 349 -2.25 -12.98 -1.91
C VAL A 349 -1.51 -11.72 -2.36
N HIS A 350 -0.24 -11.60 -1.99
CA HIS A 350 0.60 -10.46 -2.36
C HIS A 350 1.53 -10.79 -3.52
N PHE A 351 1.36 -10.11 -4.66
CA PHE A 351 2.29 -10.16 -5.79
C PHE A 351 3.26 -8.98 -5.70
N ALA A 352 4.56 -9.26 -5.77
CA ALA A 352 5.62 -8.25 -5.73
C ALA A 352 6.59 -8.43 -6.89
N ALA A 353 7.03 -7.34 -7.49
CA ALA A 353 8.10 -7.36 -8.49
C ALA A 353 9.44 -7.71 -7.84
N ALA A 354 10.28 -8.49 -8.54
CA ALA A 354 11.57 -8.96 -8.00
C ALA A 354 12.67 -7.89 -7.94
N GLY A 355 12.49 -6.77 -8.66
CA GLY A 355 13.50 -5.71 -8.83
C GLY A 355 14.06 -5.63 -10.24
N ASN A 356 14.47 -4.43 -10.64
CA ASN A 356 14.86 -4.10 -12.03
C ASN A 356 16.38 -4.01 -12.24
N ASN A 357 17.17 -4.16 -11.17
CA ASN A 357 18.62 -4.11 -11.21
C ASN A 357 19.17 -5.52 -10.99
N ARG A 358 19.73 -6.11 -12.05
CA ARG A 358 20.44 -7.40 -12.01
C ARG A 358 21.88 -7.23 -11.54
#